data_AF-A0A6P7H0R2-F1
#
_entry.id   AF-A0A6P7H0R2-F1
#
_cell.length_a   1.000
_cell.length_b   1.000
_cell.length_c   1.000
_cell.angle_alpha   90.00
_cell.angle_beta   90.00
_cell.angle_gamma   90.00
#
_symmetry.space_group_name_H-M   'P 1'
#
loop_
_entity.id
_entity.type
_entity.pdbx_description
1 polymer ?
#
loop_
_entity_poly.entity_id
_entity_poly.type
_entity_poly.pdbx_seq_one_letter_code
_entity_poly.pdbx_strand_id
1 'polypeptide(L)'
;MEAFGFEQAKREYTLEKFGEMADQFKSEYFNMPAHKVPLETVEQEYWRIMSTIDEDVTVEYGADLHTMDHGSGFPTANSANLSELEKQYAESGWNLNNLPVLPGSVLGHINAEVSGMKVPWMYVGMCFSTFCWHNEDHWSYSINYLHWGEPKTWYGVAGRQAEDFEETMKSVAPELFQAQPDLLHQLVTIMNPNILMNNGIKVYKMNQHAGEFIVTFPRAYHAGFNQG
;
A
#
# COMPACT_ATOMS: atom_id res chain seq x y z
N MET A 1 24.85 3.85 -13.73
CA MET A 1 23.52 3.24 -13.58
C MET A 1 22.76 4.15 -12.65
N GLU A 2 21.76 4.86 -13.16
CA GLU A 2 20.78 5.54 -12.30
C GLU A 2 20.12 4.47 -11.43
N ALA A 3 19.93 4.75 -10.15
CA ALA A 3 19.29 3.82 -9.24
C ALA A 3 17.82 3.66 -9.69
N PHE A 4 17.37 2.43 -9.93
CA PHE A 4 15.95 2.13 -10.08
C PHE A 4 15.26 2.48 -8.76
N GLY A 5 14.38 3.48 -8.78
CA GLY A 5 13.69 3.96 -7.59
C GLY A 5 12.74 5.11 -7.92
N PHE A 6 11.81 5.37 -7.02
CA PHE A 6 10.89 6.50 -7.16
C PHE A 6 11.62 7.82 -6.90
N GLU A 7 11.56 8.76 -7.84
CA GLU A 7 12.11 10.09 -7.64
C GLU A 7 11.30 10.85 -6.59
N GLN A 8 11.98 11.47 -5.64
CA GLN A 8 11.30 12.31 -4.65
C GLN A 8 10.71 13.55 -5.34
N ALA A 9 9.39 13.72 -5.23
CA ALA A 9 8.73 14.89 -5.75
C ALA A 9 9.30 16.17 -5.11
N LYS A 10 9.58 17.19 -5.92
CA LYS A 10 10.06 18.50 -5.43
C LYS A 10 8.94 19.35 -4.82
N ARG A 11 7.68 18.90 -4.94
CA ARG A 11 6.49 19.64 -4.54
C ARG A 11 5.96 19.06 -3.25
N GLU A 12 5.61 19.95 -2.33
CA GLU A 12 4.89 19.62 -1.10
C GLU A 12 3.41 19.93 -1.30
N TYR A 13 2.54 19.07 -0.76
CA TYR A 13 1.10 19.22 -0.85
C TYR A 13 0.48 19.24 0.54
N THR A 14 -0.60 20.00 0.68
CA THR A 14 -1.58 19.72 1.73
C THR A 14 -2.49 18.60 1.24
N LEU A 15 -3.13 17.89 2.17
CA LEU A 15 -4.08 16.82 1.84
C LEU A 15 -5.21 17.29 0.90
N GLU A 16 -5.71 18.51 1.13
CA GLU A 16 -6.73 19.14 0.27
C GLU A 16 -6.23 19.32 -1.17
N LYS A 17 -5.06 19.94 -1.34
CA LYS A 17 -4.48 20.18 -2.68
C LYS A 17 -4.12 18.89 -3.40
N PHE A 18 -3.66 17.88 -2.66
CA PHE A 18 -3.38 16.57 -3.23
C PHE A 18 -4.68 15.90 -3.72
N GLY A 19 -5.76 16.00 -2.95
CA GLY A 19 -7.08 15.51 -3.35
C GLY A 19 -7.62 16.20 -4.61
N GLU A 20 -7.53 17.53 -4.68
CA GLU A 20 -7.92 18.29 -5.88
C GLU A 20 -7.15 17.84 -7.13
N MET A 21 -5.83 17.65 -6.99
CA MET A 21 -4.97 17.17 -8.07
C MET A 21 -5.31 15.72 -8.47
N ALA A 22 -5.54 14.84 -7.50
CA ALA A 22 -5.89 13.44 -7.74
C ALA A 22 -7.24 13.28 -8.46
N ASP A 23 -8.27 14.02 -8.02
CA ASP A 23 -9.59 14.03 -8.63
C ASP A 23 -9.55 14.59 -10.06
N GLN A 24 -8.77 15.66 -10.26
CA GLN A 24 -8.56 16.25 -11.59
C GLN A 24 -7.86 15.27 -12.52
N PHE A 25 -6.76 14.66 -12.08
CA PHE A 25 -6.01 13.67 -12.86
C PHE A 25 -6.93 12.52 -13.31
N LYS A 26 -7.64 11.89 -12.38
CA LYS A 26 -8.52 10.76 -12.69
C LYS A 26 -9.65 11.17 -13.63
N SER A 27 -10.24 12.36 -13.41
CA SER A 27 -11.36 12.81 -14.22
C SER A 27 -10.96 13.13 -15.66
N GLU A 28 -9.79 13.75 -15.85
CA GLU A 28 -9.23 14.05 -17.17
C GLU A 28 -8.78 12.78 -17.89
N TYR A 29 -8.12 11.86 -17.18
CA TYR A 29 -7.61 10.61 -17.76
C TYR A 29 -8.73 9.73 -18.32
N PHE A 30 -9.81 9.54 -17.56
CA PHE A 30 -10.95 8.71 -17.97
C PHE A 30 -12.06 9.48 -18.70
N ASN A 31 -11.93 10.81 -18.81
CA ASN A 31 -12.96 11.71 -19.36
C ASN A 31 -14.35 11.49 -18.73
N MET A 32 -14.36 11.28 -17.41
CA MET A 32 -15.54 10.98 -16.59
C MET A 32 -15.34 11.59 -15.19
N PRO A 33 -16.40 11.96 -14.44
CA PRO A 33 -16.22 12.33 -13.04
C PRO A 33 -15.51 11.21 -12.26
N ALA A 34 -14.48 11.51 -11.48
CA ALA A 34 -13.64 10.54 -10.76
C ALA A 34 -14.44 9.40 -10.08
N HIS A 35 -15.46 9.77 -9.28
CA HIS A 35 -16.34 8.83 -8.56
C HIS A 35 -17.25 7.96 -9.45
N LYS A 36 -17.31 8.20 -10.77
CA LYS A 36 -18.11 7.41 -11.73
C LYS A 36 -17.27 6.41 -12.52
N VAL A 37 -15.95 6.45 -12.40
CA VAL A 37 -15.07 5.49 -13.09
C VAL A 37 -15.19 4.13 -12.39
N PRO A 38 -15.62 3.06 -13.07
CA PRO A 38 -15.72 1.73 -12.45
C PRO A 38 -14.36 1.19 -12.03
N LEU A 39 -14.32 0.45 -10.92
CA LEU A 39 -13.06 -0.09 -10.35
C LEU A 39 -12.35 -1.04 -11.33
N GLU A 40 -13.13 -1.82 -12.09
CA GLU A 40 -12.64 -2.74 -13.11
C GLU A 40 -12.01 -1.99 -14.29
N THR A 41 -12.55 -0.82 -14.65
CA THR A 41 -11.99 0.02 -15.71
C THR A 41 -10.61 0.53 -15.32
N VAL A 42 -10.47 1.03 -14.09
CA VAL A 42 -9.17 1.49 -13.57
C VAL A 42 -8.18 0.32 -13.49
N GLU A 43 -8.60 -0.86 -13.04
CA GLU A 43 -7.73 -2.03 -12.94
C GLU A 43 -7.24 -2.53 -14.30
N GLN A 44 -8.14 -2.62 -15.30
CA GLN A 44 -7.77 -3.01 -16.66
C GLN A 44 -6.75 -2.03 -17.24
N GLU A 45 -6.99 -0.74 -17.03
CA GLU A 45 -6.14 0.32 -17.53
C GLU A 45 -4.78 0.36 -16.82
N TYR A 46 -4.77 0.19 -15.49
CA TYR A 46 -3.55 0.04 -14.70
C TYR A 46 -2.63 -1.04 -15.27
N TRP A 47 -3.17 -2.24 -15.51
CA TRP A 47 -2.36 -3.34 -16.06
C TRP A 47 -1.98 -3.15 -17.53
N ARG A 48 -2.78 -2.39 -18.31
CA ARG A 48 -2.43 -1.99 -19.67
C ARG A 48 -1.22 -1.06 -19.67
N ILE A 49 -1.24 -0.03 -18.81
CA ILE A 49 -0.13 0.92 -18.66
C ILE A 49 1.15 0.17 -18.28
N MET A 50 1.09 -0.71 -17.26
CA MET A 50 2.26 -1.49 -16.83
C MET A 50 2.83 -2.44 -17.89
N SER A 51 2.08 -2.73 -18.95
CA SER A 51 2.51 -3.62 -20.05
C SER A 51 2.94 -2.84 -21.31
N THR A 52 2.77 -1.53 -21.34
CA THR A 52 3.03 -0.68 -22.52
C THR A 52 4.36 0.04 -22.35
N ILE A 53 5.16 0.10 -23.40
CA ILE A 53 6.49 0.76 -23.39
C ILE A 53 6.41 2.19 -23.97
N ASP A 54 5.39 2.46 -24.79
CA ASP A 54 5.29 3.71 -25.56
C ASP A 54 4.47 4.82 -24.88
N GLU A 55 3.99 4.58 -23.66
CA GLU A 55 3.17 5.54 -22.90
C GLU A 55 3.75 5.76 -21.51
N ASP A 56 4.08 7.01 -21.20
CA ASP A 56 4.56 7.40 -19.88
C ASP A 56 3.42 8.00 -19.05
N VAL A 57 3.01 7.29 -18.00
CA VAL A 57 2.06 7.79 -16.99
C VAL A 57 2.81 8.00 -15.68
N THR A 58 2.84 9.24 -15.20
CA THR A 58 3.46 9.59 -13.92
C THR A 58 2.38 9.91 -12.89
N VAL A 59 2.51 9.35 -11.69
CA VAL A 59 1.64 9.60 -10.54
C VAL A 59 2.47 9.90 -9.31
N GLU A 60 1.88 10.57 -8.34
CA GLU A 60 2.51 10.90 -7.06
C GLU A 60 1.94 10.00 -5.95
N TYR A 61 2.77 9.61 -4.99
CA TYR A 61 2.33 8.78 -3.87
C TYR A 61 2.96 9.27 -2.55
N GLY A 62 2.12 9.72 -1.61
CA GLY A 62 2.56 10.08 -0.27
C GLY A 62 2.70 8.84 0.61
N ALA A 63 3.75 8.05 0.39
CA ALA A 63 4.04 6.84 1.16
C ALA A 63 4.89 7.13 2.41
N ASP A 64 4.80 6.22 3.39
CA ASP A 64 5.63 6.17 4.59
C ASP A 64 5.65 7.45 5.43
N LEU A 65 4.52 8.18 5.45
CA LEU A 65 4.36 9.38 6.26
C LEU A 65 4.28 9.00 7.74
N HIS A 66 5.26 9.44 8.53
CA HIS A 66 5.31 9.15 9.96
C HIS A 66 4.19 9.88 10.71
N THR A 67 3.39 9.11 11.45
CA THR A 67 2.28 9.67 12.26
C THR A 67 2.79 10.49 13.45
N MET A 68 4.07 10.38 13.82
CA MET A 68 4.69 11.30 14.79
C MET A 68 4.82 12.73 14.25
N ASP A 69 5.04 12.89 12.95
CA ASP A 69 5.25 14.20 12.32
C ASP A 69 3.92 14.82 11.86
N HIS A 70 3.00 13.98 11.36
CA HIS A 70 1.76 14.42 10.74
C HIS A 70 0.49 14.16 11.56
N GLY A 71 0.61 13.44 12.67
CA GLY A 71 -0.53 12.92 13.42
C GLY A 71 -1.06 11.61 12.84
N SER A 72 -1.78 10.86 13.68
CA SER A 72 -2.48 9.63 13.27
C SER A 72 -3.88 9.97 12.74
N GLY A 73 -4.37 9.19 11.77
CA GLY A 73 -5.76 9.28 11.31
C GLY A 73 -6.79 8.78 12.32
N PHE A 74 -6.36 8.03 13.35
CA PHE A 74 -7.18 7.70 14.52
C PHE A 74 -7.02 8.73 15.64
N PRO A 75 -8.07 8.98 16.44
CA PRO A 75 -7.91 9.72 17.69
C PRO A 75 -6.97 8.96 18.63
N THR A 76 -6.20 9.71 19.43
CA THR A 76 -5.25 9.17 20.40
C THR A 76 -5.50 9.80 21.77
N ALA A 77 -4.92 9.25 22.84
CA ALA A 77 -5.06 9.82 24.18
C ALA A 77 -4.57 11.28 24.30
N ASN A 78 -3.68 11.71 23.40
CA ASN A 78 -3.15 13.07 23.35
C ASN A 78 -4.00 14.03 22.51
N SER A 79 -5.04 13.54 21.83
CA SER A 79 -5.93 14.36 21.01
C SER A 79 -6.75 15.31 21.90
N ALA A 80 -6.79 16.59 21.55
CA ALA A 80 -7.55 17.59 22.30
C ALA A 80 -9.06 17.50 22.01
N ASN A 81 -9.89 17.80 23.01
CA ASN A 81 -11.35 17.95 22.89
C ASN A 81 -12.11 16.73 22.35
N LEU A 82 -11.67 15.51 22.69
CA LEU A 82 -12.37 14.29 22.27
C LEU A 82 -13.80 14.20 22.83
N SER A 83 -14.75 13.95 21.94
CA SER A 83 -16.09 13.49 22.29
C SER A 83 -16.04 12.11 22.95
N GLU A 84 -17.13 11.72 23.62
CA GLU A 84 -17.19 10.43 24.30
C GLU A 84 -17.01 9.24 23.34
N LEU A 85 -17.50 9.37 22.10
CA LEU A 85 -17.31 8.35 21.07
C LEU A 85 -15.85 8.30 20.61
N GLU A 86 -15.18 9.44 20.44
CA GLU A 86 -13.78 9.46 20.02
C GLU A 86 -12.84 8.91 21.08
N LYS A 87 -13.18 9.06 22.38
CA LYS A 87 -12.44 8.38 23.45
C LYS A 87 -12.53 6.86 23.33
N GLN A 88 -13.72 6.32 23.01
CA GLN A 88 -13.88 4.88 22.77
C GLN A 88 -13.01 4.39 21.61
N TYR A 89 -12.89 5.18 20.53
CA TYR A 89 -11.99 4.86 19.42
C TYR A 89 -10.51 5.02 19.78
N ALA A 90 -10.16 6.00 20.62
CA ALA A 90 -8.79 6.20 21.10
C ALA A 90 -8.31 5.03 21.96
N GLU A 91 -9.21 4.40 22.74
CA GLU A 91 -8.91 3.26 23.61
C GLU A 91 -9.12 1.89 22.93
N SER A 92 -9.70 1.86 21.73
CA SER A 92 -9.99 0.62 21.01
C SER A 92 -8.73 -0.16 20.69
N GLY A 93 -8.77 -1.50 20.83
CA GLY A 93 -7.69 -2.38 20.39
C GLY A 93 -7.51 -2.44 18.87
N TRP A 94 -8.52 -2.02 18.10
CA TRP A 94 -8.45 -1.90 16.64
C TRP A 94 -7.82 -0.59 16.17
N ASN A 95 -7.56 0.34 17.09
CA ASN A 95 -6.77 1.52 16.81
C ASN A 95 -5.31 1.08 16.58
N LEU A 96 -4.78 1.38 15.40
CA LEU A 96 -3.45 0.89 15.01
C LEU A 96 -2.32 1.42 15.89
N ASN A 97 -2.55 2.51 16.64
CA ASN A 97 -1.59 3.01 17.63
C ASN A 97 -1.51 2.10 18.88
N ASN A 98 -2.57 1.34 19.17
CA ASN A 98 -2.67 0.49 20.36
C ASN A 98 -2.29 -0.96 20.06
N LEU A 99 -2.54 -1.43 18.83
CA LEU A 99 -2.35 -2.83 18.44
C LEU A 99 -0.96 -3.40 18.78
N PRO A 100 0.16 -2.68 18.57
CA PRO A 100 1.49 -3.21 18.85
C PRO A 100 1.76 -3.45 20.33
N VAL A 101 1.02 -2.79 21.24
CA VAL A 101 1.21 -2.88 22.70
C VAL A 101 0.11 -3.68 23.41
N LEU A 102 -0.84 -4.26 22.68
CA LEU A 102 -1.86 -5.12 23.26
C LEU A 102 -1.28 -6.41 23.87
N PRO A 103 -1.93 -6.98 24.91
CA PRO A 103 -1.55 -8.27 25.46
C PRO A 103 -1.52 -9.36 24.38
N GLY A 104 -0.39 -10.04 24.22
CA GLY A 104 -0.18 -11.07 23.20
C GLY A 104 0.66 -10.60 22.00
N SER A 105 0.86 -9.30 21.83
CA SER A 105 1.83 -8.77 20.87
C SER A 105 3.24 -8.82 21.45
N VAL A 106 4.17 -9.49 20.75
CA VAL A 106 5.60 -9.51 21.13
C VAL A 106 6.23 -8.12 21.02
N LEU A 107 5.67 -7.23 20.18
CA LEU A 107 6.16 -5.86 20.01
C LEU A 107 6.03 -5.06 21.31
N GLY A 108 5.06 -5.38 22.18
CA GLY A 108 4.88 -4.72 23.48
C GLY A 108 6.10 -4.84 24.41
N HIS A 109 6.97 -5.83 24.18
CA HIS A 109 8.18 -6.06 24.98
C HIS A 109 9.45 -5.38 24.43
N ILE A 110 9.37 -4.77 23.24
CA ILE A 110 10.48 -4.02 22.65
C ILE A 110 10.45 -2.59 23.20
N ASN A 111 11.53 -2.06 23.77
CA ASN A 111 11.50 -0.72 24.36
C ASN A 111 11.67 0.42 23.33
N ALA A 112 12.12 0.11 22.11
CA ALA A 112 12.27 1.08 21.04
C ALA A 112 10.93 1.33 20.33
N GLU A 113 10.69 2.58 19.91
CA GLU A 113 9.65 2.92 18.95
C GLU A 113 10.14 2.61 17.54
N VAL A 114 9.78 1.42 17.05
CA VAL A 114 10.15 0.99 15.70
C VAL A 114 9.14 1.58 14.73
N SER A 115 9.59 2.54 13.92
CA SER A 115 8.81 3.17 12.86
C SER A 115 8.23 2.11 11.91
N GLY A 116 6.95 2.22 11.56
CA GLY A 116 6.25 1.30 10.66
C GLY A 116 5.71 0.04 11.33
N MET A 117 6.34 -0.42 12.43
CA MET A 117 5.89 -1.62 13.17
C MET A 117 5.11 -1.28 14.45
N LYS A 118 5.57 -0.29 15.20
CA LYS A 118 4.93 0.19 16.45
C LYS A 118 4.21 1.50 16.28
N VAL A 119 4.81 2.38 15.49
CA VAL A 119 4.24 3.66 15.14
C VAL A 119 3.66 3.50 13.73
N PRO A 120 2.33 3.62 13.55
CA PRO A 120 1.72 3.45 12.24
C PRO A 120 2.28 4.44 11.21
N TRP A 121 2.35 4.00 9.97
CA TRP A 121 2.57 4.88 8.81
C TRP A 121 1.25 5.26 8.16
N MET A 122 1.24 6.43 7.54
CA MET A 122 0.13 6.94 6.76
C MET A 122 0.49 6.95 5.28
N TYR A 123 -0.49 6.61 4.45
CA TYR A 123 -0.36 6.55 3.01
C TYR A 123 -1.44 7.39 2.36
N VAL A 124 -1.05 8.37 1.55
CA VAL A 124 -1.96 9.22 0.76
C VAL A 124 -1.78 8.86 -0.70
N GLY A 125 -2.77 8.16 -1.27
CA GLY A 125 -2.76 7.67 -2.64
C GLY A 125 -3.60 8.53 -3.57
N MET A 126 -3.25 8.49 -4.86
CA MET A 126 -4.09 8.92 -5.98
C MET A 126 -4.34 7.74 -6.94
N CYS A 127 -5.21 7.92 -7.94
CA CYS A 127 -5.41 6.93 -9.00
C CYS A 127 -4.07 6.39 -9.55
N PHE A 128 -3.93 5.06 -9.64
CA PHE A 128 -2.74 4.30 -10.06
C PHE A 128 -1.51 4.35 -9.15
N SER A 129 -1.50 5.14 -8.07
CA SER A 129 -0.41 5.07 -7.09
C SER A 129 -0.29 3.65 -6.52
N THR A 130 0.94 3.12 -6.51
CA THR A 130 1.20 1.67 -6.42
C THR A 130 2.08 1.34 -5.22
N PHE A 131 1.80 0.19 -4.59
CA PHE A 131 2.74 -0.50 -3.72
C PHE A 131 3.08 -1.84 -4.37
N CYS A 132 4.36 -2.04 -4.66
CA CYS A 132 4.85 -3.20 -5.42
C CYS A 132 4.79 -4.49 -4.58
N TRP A 133 5.10 -5.62 -5.21
CA TRP A 133 5.14 -6.91 -4.52
C TRP A 133 6.19 -6.93 -3.42
N HIS A 134 5.75 -7.18 -2.19
CA HIS A 134 6.62 -7.33 -1.03
C HIS A 134 5.96 -8.15 0.08
N ASN A 135 6.77 -8.49 1.08
CA ASN A 135 6.29 -8.99 2.36
C ASN A 135 6.85 -8.11 3.48
N GLU A 136 6.31 -8.26 4.68
CA GLU A 136 6.71 -7.45 5.83
C GLU A 136 8.07 -7.87 6.37
N ASP A 137 8.79 -6.90 6.95
CA ASP A 137 10.02 -7.15 7.69
C ASP A 137 9.81 -8.23 8.76
N HIS A 138 10.80 -9.12 8.90
CA HIS A 138 10.74 -10.27 9.80
C HIS A 138 9.55 -11.22 9.54
N TRP A 139 8.93 -11.13 8.35
CA TRP A 139 7.74 -11.88 7.97
C TRP A 139 6.60 -11.70 8.99
N SER A 140 6.48 -10.51 9.57
CA SER A 140 5.41 -10.22 10.52
C SER A 140 4.04 -10.17 9.84
N TYR A 141 2.99 -10.06 10.66
CA TYR A 141 1.70 -9.58 10.18
C TYR A 141 1.80 -8.09 9.83
N SER A 142 0.98 -7.63 8.90
CA SER A 142 0.58 -6.22 8.83
C SER A 142 -0.93 -6.07 8.86
N ILE A 143 -1.36 -4.89 9.26
CA ILE A 143 -2.76 -4.48 9.25
C ILE A 143 -2.86 -3.08 8.64
N ASN A 144 -3.82 -2.89 7.76
CA ASN A 144 -4.06 -1.64 7.08
C ASN A 144 -5.52 -1.21 7.31
N TYR A 145 -5.74 0.07 7.56
CA TYR A 145 -7.08 0.65 7.68
C TYR A 145 -7.23 1.79 6.68
N LEU A 146 -8.28 1.75 5.86
CA LEU A 146 -8.57 2.81 4.92
C LEU A 146 -9.49 3.84 5.58
N HIS A 147 -8.93 4.97 6.01
CA HIS A 147 -9.69 5.99 6.75
C HIS A 147 -10.86 6.58 5.95
N TRP A 148 -10.62 6.97 4.70
CA TRP A 148 -11.59 7.54 3.76
C TRP A 148 -10.96 7.56 2.35
N GLY A 149 -11.76 7.93 1.35
CA GLY A 149 -11.32 8.00 -0.06
C GLY A 149 -11.86 6.85 -0.91
N GLU A 150 -11.34 6.76 -2.14
CA GLU A 150 -11.68 5.70 -3.08
C GLU A 150 -11.00 4.35 -2.70
N PRO A 151 -11.48 3.21 -3.23
CA PRO A 151 -11.00 1.91 -2.80
C PRO A 151 -9.51 1.66 -3.10
N LYS A 152 -8.86 0.85 -2.27
CA LYS A 152 -7.50 0.34 -2.51
C LYS A 152 -7.60 -1.09 -3.04
N THR A 153 -7.03 -1.37 -4.20
CA THR A 153 -7.01 -2.71 -4.78
C THR A 153 -5.80 -3.47 -4.29
N TRP A 154 -6.01 -4.67 -3.75
CA TRP A 154 -4.99 -5.55 -3.20
C TRP A 154 -4.92 -6.86 -3.97
N TYR A 155 -3.70 -7.36 -4.13
CA TYR A 155 -3.38 -8.71 -4.55
C TYR A 155 -2.56 -9.37 -3.46
N GLY A 156 -2.86 -10.63 -3.16
CA GLY A 156 -2.18 -11.39 -2.11
C GLY A 156 -1.82 -12.80 -2.56
N VAL A 157 -0.63 -13.25 -2.16
CA VAL A 157 -0.12 -14.61 -2.31
C VAL A 157 0.14 -15.16 -0.90
N ALA A 158 -0.39 -16.35 -0.62
CA ALA A 158 -0.23 -16.96 0.69
C ALA A 158 1.25 -17.25 0.99
N GLY A 159 1.69 -17.03 2.23
CA GLY A 159 3.10 -17.21 2.62
C GLY A 159 3.66 -18.62 2.40
N ARG A 160 2.80 -19.65 2.30
CA ARG A 160 3.22 -21.01 1.92
C ARG A 160 3.75 -21.11 0.48
N GLN A 161 3.39 -20.18 -0.39
CA GLN A 161 3.84 -20.10 -1.80
C GLN A 161 4.86 -18.98 -2.00
N ALA A 162 5.45 -18.45 -0.93
CA ALA A 162 6.43 -17.37 -1.03
C ALA A 162 7.65 -17.77 -1.86
N GLU A 163 8.16 -19.00 -1.69
CA GLU A 163 9.30 -19.50 -2.45
C GLU A 163 8.96 -19.68 -3.94
N ASP A 164 7.81 -20.30 -4.24
CA ASP A 164 7.31 -20.44 -5.61
C ASP A 164 7.15 -19.05 -6.29
N PHE A 165 6.70 -18.05 -5.53
CA PHE A 165 6.58 -16.67 -5.98
C PHE A 165 7.93 -16.06 -6.32
N GLU A 166 8.91 -16.14 -5.42
CA GLU A 166 10.26 -15.62 -5.64
C GLU A 166 10.95 -16.29 -6.83
N GLU A 167 10.80 -17.62 -6.98
CA GLU A 167 11.33 -18.37 -8.12
C GLU A 167 10.68 -17.94 -9.43
N THR A 168 9.35 -17.78 -9.44
CA THR A 168 8.63 -17.30 -10.62
C THR A 168 9.07 -15.90 -11.02
N MET A 169 9.17 -14.97 -10.06
CA MET A 169 9.65 -13.61 -10.30
C MET A 169 11.04 -13.61 -10.94
N LYS A 170 11.97 -14.42 -10.41
CA LYS A 170 13.31 -14.59 -10.97
C LYS A 170 13.31 -15.18 -12.38
N SER A 171 12.42 -16.12 -12.66
CA SER A 171 12.33 -16.78 -13.97
C SER A 171 11.79 -15.87 -15.07
N VAL A 172 10.87 -14.97 -14.72
CA VAL A 172 10.21 -14.06 -15.68
C VAL A 172 11.06 -12.82 -15.97
N ALA A 173 11.87 -12.38 -14.99
CA ALA A 173 12.69 -11.18 -15.11
C ALA A 173 14.19 -11.46 -14.83
N PRO A 174 14.83 -12.45 -15.50
CA PRO A 174 16.17 -12.90 -15.13
C PRO A 174 17.24 -11.81 -15.26
N GLU A 175 17.12 -10.92 -16.24
CA GLU A 175 18.09 -9.83 -16.46
C GLU A 175 18.03 -8.78 -15.34
N LEU A 176 16.83 -8.45 -14.85
CA LEU A 176 16.61 -7.54 -13.72
C LEU A 176 17.24 -8.09 -12.43
N PHE A 177 17.06 -9.39 -12.15
CA PHE A 177 17.64 -10.05 -10.97
C PHE A 177 19.15 -10.30 -11.08
N GLN A 178 19.68 -10.48 -12.29
CA GLN A 178 21.12 -10.52 -12.52
C GLN A 178 21.78 -9.16 -12.28
N ALA A 179 21.10 -8.07 -12.65
CA ALA A 179 21.58 -6.72 -12.41
C ALA A 179 21.48 -6.33 -10.93
N GLN A 180 20.41 -6.77 -10.24
CA GLN A 180 20.17 -6.52 -8.82
C GLN A 180 19.58 -7.75 -8.11
N PRO A 181 20.42 -8.54 -7.40
CA PRO A 181 19.96 -9.72 -6.67
C PRO A 181 18.91 -9.42 -5.57
N ASP A 182 18.98 -8.22 -4.99
CA ASP A 182 18.10 -7.77 -3.90
C ASP A 182 16.83 -7.05 -4.37
N LEU A 183 16.50 -7.11 -5.66
CA LEU A 183 15.40 -6.35 -6.27
C LEU A 183 14.04 -6.58 -5.60
N LEU A 184 13.76 -7.81 -5.12
CA LEU A 184 12.53 -8.13 -4.38
C LEU A 184 12.38 -7.37 -3.06
N HIS A 185 13.49 -6.93 -2.46
CA HIS A 185 13.48 -6.16 -1.22
C HIS A 185 13.43 -4.64 -1.46
N GLN A 186 13.57 -4.19 -2.72
CA GLN A 186 13.62 -2.77 -3.06
C GLN A 186 12.23 -2.15 -3.34
N LEU A 187 11.14 -2.93 -3.27
CA LEU A 187 9.75 -2.44 -3.44
C LEU A 187 9.47 -1.73 -4.77
N VAL A 188 10.26 -2.00 -5.83
CA VAL A 188 10.13 -1.33 -7.14
C VAL A 188 9.57 -2.22 -8.24
N THR A 189 9.36 -3.51 -7.99
CA THR A 189 8.93 -4.46 -9.02
C THR A 189 7.47 -4.84 -8.88
N ILE A 190 6.65 -4.38 -9.83
CA ILE A 190 5.29 -4.87 -10.00
C ILE A 190 5.28 -5.97 -11.08
N MET A 191 4.48 -7.01 -10.84
CA MET A 191 4.25 -8.09 -11.80
C MET A 191 2.75 -8.33 -11.91
N ASN A 192 2.27 -8.46 -13.14
CA ASN A 192 0.87 -8.76 -13.41
C ASN A 192 0.48 -10.11 -12.76
N PRO A 193 -0.57 -10.16 -11.92
CA PRO A 193 -1.07 -11.37 -11.28
C PRO A 193 -1.31 -12.53 -12.26
N ASN A 194 -1.72 -12.25 -13.49
CA ASN A 194 -1.96 -13.28 -14.50
C ASN A 194 -0.69 -14.08 -14.83
N ILE A 195 0.48 -13.45 -14.79
CA ILE A 195 1.76 -14.14 -15.01
C ILE A 195 2.02 -15.14 -13.87
N LEU A 196 1.79 -14.72 -12.62
CA LEU A 196 1.94 -15.58 -11.45
C LEU A 196 0.97 -16.76 -11.49
N MET A 197 -0.31 -16.49 -11.82
CA MET A 197 -1.33 -17.53 -11.95
C MET A 197 -1.00 -18.54 -13.05
N ASN A 198 -0.48 -18.09 -14.19
CA ASN A 198 -0.05 -18.97 -15.29
C ASN A 198 1.13 -19.88 -14.90
N ASN A 199 1.90 -19.50 -13.87
CA ASN A 199 2.98 -20.31 -13.30
C ASN A 199 2.52 -21.11 -12.05
N GLY A 200 1.22 -21.20 -11.79
CA GLY A 200 0.66 -22.04 -10.73
C GLY A 200 0.58 -21.39 -9.35
N ILE A 201 0.90 -20.10 -9.23
CA ILE A 201 0.77 -19.35 -7.98
C ILE A 201 -0.69 -18.91 -7.80
N LYS A 202 -1.26 -19.15 -6.62
CA LYS A 202 -2.62 -18.68 -6.32
C LYS A 202 -2.56 -17.23 -5.85
N VAL A 203 -3.12 -16.33 -6.65
CA VAL A 203 -3.29 -14.92 -6.32
C VAL A 203 -4.74 -14.65 -5.94
N TYR A 204 -4.94 -13.93 -4.85
CA TYR A 204 -6.25 -13.47 -4.38
C TYR A 204 -6.34 -11.96 -4.53
N LYS A 205 -7.53 -11.46 -4.89
CA LYS A 205 -7.80 -10.02 -5.06
C LYS A 205 -8.82 -9.54 -4.03
N MET A 206 -8.66 -8.31 -3.53
CA MET A 206 -9.66 -7.61 -2.72
C MET A 206 -9.67 -6.11 -3.04
N ASN A 207 -10.85 -5.49 -3.07
CA ASN A 207 -10.99 -4.03 -3.07
C ASN A 207 -11.35 -3.60 -1.65
N GLN A 208 -10.42 -2.94 -0.97
CA GLN A 208 -10.63 -2.39 0.37
C GLN A 208 -11.34 -1.03 0.25
N HIS A 209 -12.53 -0.92 0.84
CA HIS A 209 -13.30 0.31 0.89
C HIS A 209 -13.04 1.11 2.17
N ALA A 210 -13.43 2.39 2.18
CA ALA A 210 -13.31 3.25 3.35
C ALA A 210 -14.01 2.64 4.58
N GLY A 211 -13.31 2.64 5.72
CA GLY A 211 -13.75 2.02 6.96
C GLY A 211 -13.38 0.54 7.11
N GLU A 212 -12.72 -0.07 6.12
CA GLU A 212 -12.36 -1.48 6.15
C GLU A 212 -10.89 -1.72 6.52
N PHE A 213 -10.66 -2.87 7.16
CA PHE A 213 -9.32 -3.38 7.46
C PHE A 213 -8.88 -4.43 6.44
N ILE A 214 -7.59 -4.42 6.11
CA ILE A 214 -6.88 -5.53 5.46
C ILE A 214 -5.82 -6.06 6.42
N VAL A 215 -5.73 -7.38 6.54
CA VAL A 215 -4.69 -8.06 7.33
C VAL A 215 -3.85 -8.91 6.40
N THR A 216 -2.54 -8.69 6.42
CA THR A 216 -1.57 -9.55 5.72
C THR A 216 -0.99 -10.55 6.72
N PHE A 217 -0.80 -11.78 6.27
CA PHE A 217 -0.28 -12.87 7.10
C PHE A 217 1.24 -12.98 6.97
N PRO A 218 1.91 -13.65 7.92
CA PRO A 218 3.34 -13.88 7.87
C PRO A 218 3.82 -14.42 6.53
N ARG A 219 4.87 -13.79 6.00
CA ARG A 219 5.52 -14.11 4.72
C ARG A 219 4.59 -14.03 3.49
N ALA A 220 3.38 -13.49 3.63
CA ALA A 220 2.47 -13.33 2.51
C ALA A 220 2.92 -12.18 1.62
N TYR A 221 3.20 -12.48 0.35
CA TYR A 221 3.47 -11.44 -0.64
C TYR A 221 2.18 -10.69 -0.96
N HIS A 222 2.27 -9.38 -1.06
CA HIS A 222 1.15 -8.53 -1.42
C HIS A 222 1.60 -7.33 -2.25
N ALA A 223 0.70 -6.85 -3.09
CA ALA A 223 0.88 -5.69 -3.96
C ALA A 223 -0.47 -5.06 -4.25
N GLY A 224 -0.47 -3.88 -4.85
CA GLY A 224 -1.71 -3.23 -5.23
C GLY A 224 -1.56 -1.79 -5.67
N PHE A 225 -2.70 -1.17 -5.91
CA PHE A 225 -2.78 0.22 -6.35
C PHE A 225 -4.05 0.89 -5.82
N ASN A 226 -4.05 2.21 -5.78
CA ASN A 226 -5.20 3.01 -5.33
C ASN A 226 -6.11 3.37 -6.52
N GLN A 227 -7.42 3.28 -6.31
CA GLN A 227 -8.42 3.58 -7.33
C GLN A 227 -8.63 5.08 -7.52
N GLY A 228 -8.28 5.89 -6.52
CA GLY A 228 -8.41 7.34 -6.51
C GLY A 228 -7.73 7.91 -5.27
#